data_AF-A0A8T5TII3-F1
#
_entry.id   AF-A0A8T5TII3-F1
#
_cell.length_a   1.000
_cell.length_b   1.000
_cell.length_c   1.000
_cell.angle_alpha   90.00
_cell.angle_beta   90.00
_cell.angle_gamma   90.00
#
_symmetry.space_group_name_H-M   'P 1'
#
loop_
_entity.id
_entity.type
_entity.pdbx_description
1 polymer ?
#
loop_
_entity_poly.entity_id
_entity_poly.type
_entity_poly.pdbx_seq_one_letter_code
_entity_poly.pdbx_strand_id
1 'polypeptide(L)'
;MESKIFDLDIIKKYFNPIEELQGKLHYLNSFFNKYIALSATFGTNIEKEEIKKSIRESSSNIKNINQKLVEIINNNLNKYIVFQDTLIKKYKDIYAKKLKQTNVDQNFIKSIGLYLIENKQISRIIGKTSYIPSIHLNNWSDLIDSLHNNSLFLSTIQKIDNFYKIIIKKKLKLKISEIPEDIDPIIINDFKKEFLNNPSLNFDVFLRNIENKLSEKEFSKRKNIFKKSREKQKIEELKKTQEEQKKSYEDYFKYSNKEFERRRRKKKREKLSEIAEKPIKEEIVDEDIAEKIKKFKSKFGNSFEEKYLIQKDDNEDPLEIIRERKKKKEEEYKKFLEKLKEEERV
;
A
#
# COMPACT_ATOMS: atom_id res chain seq x y z
N MET A 1 -51.17 -19.88 -11.29
CA MET A 1 -50.64 -18.60 -11.82
C MET A 1 -49.21 -18.83 -12.24
N GLU A 2 -48.95 -18.86 -13.54
CA GLU A 2 -47.60 -18.96 -14.09
C GLU A 2 -46.76 -17.83 -13.51
N SER A 3 -45.74 -18.17 -12.73
CA SER A 3 -44.84 -17.20 -12.15
C SER A 3 -44.09 -16.52 -13.29
N LYS A 4 -44.54 -15.34 -13.71
CA LYS A 4 -43.80 -14.48 -14.65
C LYS A 4 -42.37 -14.40 -14.13
N ILE A 5 -41.46 -15.00 -14.89
CA ILE A 5 -40.05 -15.06 -14.55
C ILE A 5 -39.60 -13.61 -14.45
N PHE A 6 -39.16 -13.22 -13.25
CA PHE A 6 -38.57 -11.92 -13.00
C PHE A 6 -37.33 -11.87 -13.88
N ASP A 7 -37.39 -11.19 -15.02
CA ASP A 7 -36.34 -11.22 -16.04
C ASP A 7 -35.61 -9.88 -16.06
N LEU A 8 -34.27 -9.93 -16.04
CA LEU A 8 -33.43 -8.74 -16.04
C LEU A 8 -33.63 -7.89 -17.29
N ASP A 9 -33.92 -8.53 -18.42
CA ASP A 9 -34.12 -7.80 -19.68
C ASP A 9 -35.46 -7.04 -19.68
N ILE A 10 -36.46 -7.58 -18.98
CA ILE A 10 -37.72 -6.87 -18.73
C ILE A 10 -37.46 -5.66 -17.81
N ILE A 11 -36.69 -5.84 -16.74
CA ILE A 11 -36.30 -4.75 -15.83
C ILE A 11 -35.55 -3.66 -16.60
N LYS A 12 -34.57 -4.01 -17.43
CA LYS A 12 -33.84 -3.05 -18.27
C LYS A 12 -34.76 -2.29 -19.22
N LYS A 13 -35.68 -2.98 -19.90
CA LYS A 13 -36.66 -2.33 -20.81
C LYS A 13 -37.53 -1.29 -20.11
N TYR A 14 -37.92 -1.52 -18.85
CA TYR A 14 -38.69 -0.55 -18.07
C TYR A 14 -37.88 0.70 -17.68
N PHE A 15 -36.55 0.66 -17.76
CA PHE A 15 -35.68 1.75 -17.32
C PHE A 15 -34.99 2.53 -18.46
N ASN A 16 -35.04 2.06 -19.71
CA ASN A 16 -34.62 2.87 -20.88
C ASN A 16 -35.27 4.28 -20.93
N PRO A 17 -36.55 4.47 -20.54
CA PRO A 17 -37.15 5.81 -20.50
C PRO A 17 -36.50 6.78 -19.50
N ILE A 18 -35.74 6.29 -18.51
CA ILE A 18 -34.99 7.13 -17.56
C ILE A 18 -33.84 7.84 -18.24
N GLU A 19 -33.10 7.12 -19.09
CA GLU A 19 -31.98 7.69 -19.85
C GLU A 19 -32.49 8.78 -20.80
N GLU A 20 -33.65 8.55 -21.44
CA GLU A 20 -34.33 9.57 -22.24
C GLU A 20 -34.76 10.78 -21.41
N LEU A 21 -35.29 10.58 -20.20
CA LEU A 21 -35.69 11.66 -19.29
C LEU A 21 -34.48 12.49 -18.82
N GLN A 22 -33.35 11.85 -18.53
CA GLN A 22 -32.10 12.53 -18.20
C GLN A 22 -31.59 13.37 -19.37
N GLY A 23 -31.63 12.81 -20.59
CA GLY A 23 -31.29 13.54 -21.81
C GLY A 23 -32.19 14.77 -22.03
N LYS A 24 -33.51 14.61 -21.84
CA LYS A 24 -34.49 15.71 -21.94
C LYS A 24 -34.26 16.80 -20.87
N LEU A 25 -33.91 16.42 -19.64
CA LEU A 25 -33.56 17.38 -18.58
C LEU A 25 -32.28 18.16 -18.94
N HIS A 26 -31.25 17.48 -19.45
CA HIS A 26 -30.03 18.15 -19.88
C HIS A 26 -30.31 19.14 -21.02
N TYR A 27 -31.12 18.73 -21.99
CA TYR A 27 -31.54 19.58 -23.10
C TYR A 27 -32.31 20.82 -22.62
N LEU A 28 -33.26 20.64 -21.70
CA LEU A 28 -34.03 21.72 -21.09
C LEU A 28 -33.13 22.73 -20.35
N ASN A 29 -32.15 22.25 -19.58
CA ASN A 29 -31.16 23.11 -18.93
C ASN A 29 -30.30 23.87 -19.95
N SER A 30 -29.88 23.22 -21.04
CA SER A 30 -29.10 23.88 -22.09
C SER A 30 -29.89 25.00 -22.78
N PHE A 31 -31.19 24.80 -23.03
CA PHE A 31 -32.06 25.83 -23.57
C PHE A 31 -32.26 26.99 -22.60
N PHE A 32 -32.47 26.69 -21.33
CA PHE A 32 -32.61 27.71 -20.31
C PHE A 32 -31.34 28.57 -20.17
N ASN A 33 -30.16 27.96 -20.27
CA ASN A 33 -28.89 28.70 -20.27
C ASN A 33 -28.74 29.62 -21.49
N LYS A 34 -29.16 29.16 -22.68
CA LYS A 34 -29.23 30.02 -23.89
C LYS A 34 -30.21 31.17 -23.70
N TYR A 35 -31.36 30.92 -23.09
CA TYR A 35 -32.33 31.95 -22.75
C TYR A 35 -31.76 33.01 -21.79
N ILE A 36 -31.02 32.59 -20.75
CA ILE A 36 -30.35 33.52 -19.82
C ILE A 36 -29.33 34.39 -20.56
N ALA A 37 -28.52 33.80 -21.45
CA ALA A 37 -27.55 34.56 -22.24
C ALA A 37 -28.24 35.61 -23.12
N LEU A 38 -29.34 35.24 -23.79
CA LEU A 38 -30.12 36.16 -24.61
C LEU A 38 -30.81 37.25 -23.76
N SER A 39 -31.44 36.89 -22.65
CA SER A 39 -32.14 37.84 -21.79
C SER A 39 -31.18 38.87 -21.17
N ALA A 40 -29.94 38.48 -20.88
CA ALA A 40 -28.88 39.39 -20.45
C ALA A 40 -28.51 40.41 -21.54
N THR A 41 -28.43 39.99 -22.81
CA THR A 41 -28.13 40.90 -23.94
C THR A 41 -29.31 41.80 -24.34
N PHE A 42 -30.55 41.32 -24.24
CA PHE A 42 -31.72 42.13 -24.55
C PHE A 42 -32.02 43.18 -23.46
N GLY A 43 -31.66 42.91 -22.20
CA GLY A 43 -31.91 43.82 -21.08
C GLY A 43 -31.14 45.15 -21.12
N THR A 44 -30.05 45.23 -21.90
CA THR A 44 -29.21 46.43 -22.03
C THR A 44 -29.67 47.38 -23.15
N ASN A 45 -30.44 46.90 -24.14
CA ASN A 45 -30.71 47.63 -25.38
C ASN A 45 -32.16 48.19 -25.48
N ILE A 46 -32.95 48.13 -24.40
CA ILE A 46 -34.36 48.56 -24.40
C ILE A 46 -34.51 49.87 -23.62
N GLU A 47 -34.88 50.94 -24.34
CA GLU A 47 -35.04 52.29 -23.79
C GLU A 47 -36.38 52.49 -23.03
N LYS A 48 -37.43 51.73 -23.38
CA LYS A 48 -38.75 51.83 -22.73
C LYS A 48 -38.79 51.02 -21.42
N GLU A 49 -38.89 51.71 -20.29
CA GLU A 49 -38.90 51.10 -18.95
C GLU A 49 -40.05 50.11 -18.71
N GLU A 50 -41.24 50.37 -19.26
CA GLU A 50 -42.40 49.47 -19.12
C GLU A 50 -42.16 48.10 -19.75
N ILE A 51 -41.54 48.08 -20.94
CA ILE A 51 -41.15 46.85 -21.65
C ILE A 51 -40.04 46.13 -20.89
N LYS A 52 -39.09 46.89 -20.32
CA LYS A 52 -38.03 46.34 -19.49
C LYS A 52 -38.58 45.67 -18.23
N LYS A 53 -39.62 46.23 -17.61
CA LYS A 53 -40.29 45.66 -16.45
C LYS A 53 -41.05 44.38 -16.79
N SER A 54 -41.84 44.36 -17.88
CA SER A 54 -42.58 43.17 -18.31
C SER A 54 -41.66 42.02 -18.73
N ILE A 55 -40.52 42.30 -19.35
CA ILE A 55 -39.49 41.31 -19.68
C ILE A 55 -38.84 40.75 -18.41
N ARG A 56 -38.55 41.58 -17.40
CA ARG A 56 -38.00 41.12 -16.11
C ARG A 56 -38.98 40.22 -15.38
N GLU A 57 -40.26 40.57 -15.35
CA GLU A 57 -41.33 39.76 -14.75
C GLU A 57 -41.53 38.44 -15.51
N SER A 58 -41.55 38.47 -16.84
CA SER A 58 -41.63 37.25 -17.64
C SER A 58 -40.41 36.35 -17.44
N SER A 59 -39.21 36.93 -17.36
CA SER A 59 -37.96 36.21 -17.12
C SER A 59 -37.89 35.59 -15.73
N SER A 60 -38.38 36.27 -14.69
CA SER A 60 -38.46 35.70 -13.35
C SER A 60 -39.46 34.56 -13.28
N ASN A 61 -40.61 34.68 -13.96
CA ASN A 61 -41.58 33.59 -14.08
C ASN A 61 -40.99 32.36 -14.79
N ILE A 62 -40.30 32.56 -15.92
CA ILE A 62 -39.62 31.47 -16.65
C ILE A 62 -38.55 30.81 -15.78
N LYS A 63 -37.77 31.60 -15.02
CA LYS A 63 -36.77 31.08 -14.08
C LYS A 63 -37.41 30.23 -12.98
N ASN A 64 -38.50 30.69 -12.38
CA ASN A 64 -39.23 29.96 -11.34
C ASN A 64 -39.83 28.66 -11.88
N ILE A 65 -40.41 28.68 -13.08
CA ILE A 65 -40.95 27.49 -13.75
C ILE A 65 -39.82 26.48 -14.00
N ASN A 66 -38.68 26.93 -14.54
CA ASN A 66 -37.54 26.06 -14.81
C ASN A 66 -37.01 25.40 -13.53
N GLN A 67 -36.85 26.17 -12.46
CA GLN A 67 -36.40 25.64 -11.16
C GLN A 67 -37.35 24.56 -10.63
N LYS A 68 -38.67 24.82 -10.64
CA LYS A 68 -39.67 23.84 -10.20
C LYS A 68 -39.66 22.58 -11.07
N LEU A 69 -39.54 22.73 -12.38
CA LEU A 69 -39.47 21.58 -13.30
C LEU A 69 -38.23 20.73 -13.06
N VAL A 70 -37.07 21.34 -12.92
CA VAL A 70 -35.81 20.64 -12.62
C VAL A 70 -35.91 19.90 -11.28
N GLU A 71 -36.47 20.55 -10.25
CA GLU A 71 -36.66 19.93 -8.94
C GLU A 71 -37.60 18.71 -8.99
N ILE A 72 -38.73 18.84 -9.67
CA ILE A 72 -39.70 17.73 -9.85
C ILE A 72 -39.06 16.57 -10.62
N ILE A 73 -38.38 16.86 -11.74
CA ILE A 73 -37.76 15.83 -12.57
C ILE A 73 -36.65 15.12 -11.79
N ASN A 74 -35.78 15.85 -11.09
CA ASN A 74 -34.73 15.24 -10.27
C ASN A 74 -35.28 14.37 -9.14
N ASN A 75 -36.33 14.83 -8.45
CA ASN A 75 -36.98 14.03 -7.41
C ASN A 75 -37.57 12.73 -7.98
N ASN A 76 -38.21 12.81 -9.15
CA ASN A 76 -38.75 11.64 -9.82
C ASN A 76 -37.63 10.69 -10.27
N LEU A 77 -36.59 11.20 -10.93
CA LEU A 77 -35.42 10.41 -11.32
C LEU A 77 -34.81 9.67 -10.12
N ASN A 78 -34.64 10.36 -9.00
CA ASN A 78 -34.12 9.74 -7.77
C ASN A 78 -35.02 8.61 -7.26
N LYS A 79 -36.36 8.83 -7.20
CA LYS A 79 -37.30 7.78 -6.81
C LYS A 79 -37.23 6.56 -7.75
N TYR A 80 -37.10 6.80 -9.05
CA TYR A 80 -36.99 5.74 -10.05
C TYR A 80 -35.68 4.96 -9.92
N ILE A 81 -34.54 5.63 -9.70
CA ILE A 81 -33.24 4.98 -9.48
C ILE A 81 -33.29 4.11 -8.23
N VAL A 82 -33.82 4.65 -7.12
CA VAL A 82 -34.00 3.88 -5.88
C VAL A 82 -34.88 2.64 -6.14
N PHE A 83 -35.98 2.81 -6.87
CA PHE A 83 -36.85 1.69 -7.21
C PHE A 83 -36.13 0.64 -8.07
N GLN A 84 -35.36 1.05 -9.07
CA GLN A 84 -34.52 0.17 -9.90
C GLN A 84 -33.55 -0.65 -9.04
N ASP A 85 -32.82 0.00 -8.14
CA ASP A 85 -31.87 -0.67 -7.26
C ASP A 85 -32.57 -1.70 -6.36
N THR A 86 -33.74 -1.37 -5.82
CA THR A 86 -34.51 -2.33 -5.02
C THR A 86 -34.97 -3.53 -5.83
N LEU A 87 -35.39 -3.35 -7.09
CA LEU A 87 -35.79 -4.44 -7.97
C LEU A 87 -34.60 -5.33 -8.36
N ILE A 88 -33.46 -4.73 -8.70
CA ILE A 88 -32.24 -5.47 -9.03
C ILE A 88 -31.77 -6.29 -7.82
N LYS A 89 -31.79 -5.69 -6.62
CA LYS A 89 -31.42 -6.38 -5.39
C LYS A 89 -32.35 -7.56 -5.11
N LYS A 90 -33.66 -7.36 -5.19
CA LYS A 90 -34.65 -8.44 -5.03
C LYS A 90 -34.47 -9.54 -6.06
N TYR A 91 -34.22 -9.20 -7.32
CA TYR A 91 -33.92 -10.19 -8.36
C TYR A 91 -32.69 -11.03 -8.01
N LYS A 92 -31.58 -10.38 -7.64
CA LYS A 92 -30.34 -11.05 -7.24
C LYS A 92 -30.58 -12.00 -6.06
N ASP A 93 -31.34 -11.57 -5.05
CA ASP A 93 -31.66 -12.37 -3.88
C ASP A 93 -32.51 -13.60 -4.25
N ILE A 94 -33.53 -13.41 -5.11
CA ILE A 94 -34.37 -14.51 -5.62
C ILE A 94 -33.53 -15.49 -6.43
N TYR A 95 -32.66 -14.99 -7.32
CA TYR A 95 -31.81 -15.81 -8.15
C TYR A 95 -30.78 -16.59 -7.32
N ALA A 96 -30.15 -15.95 -6.34
CA ALA A 96 -29.24 -16.62 -5.41
C ALA A 96 -29.93 -17.73 -4.60
N LYS A 97 -31.18 -17.51 -4.16
CA LYS A 97 -31.99 -18.54 -3.51
C LYS A 97 -32.31 -19.69 -4.46
N LYS A 98 -32.69 -19.40 -5.72
CA LYS A 98 -32.92 -20.43 -6.74
C LYS A 98 -31.66 -21.26 -6.99
N LEU A 99 -30.50 -20.62 -7.12
CA LEU A 99 -29.22 -21.31 -7.29
C LEU A 99 -28.85 -22.21 -6.10
N LYS A 100 -29.18 -21.80 -4.88
CA LYS A 100 -28.97 -22.64 -3.68
C LYS A 100 -29.89 -23.86 -3.64
N GLN A 101 -31.07 -23.76 -4.25
CA GLN A 101 -32.08 -24.84 -4.29
C GLN A 101 -31.88 -25.79 -5.46
N THR A 102 -31.19 -25.36 -6.52
CA THR A 102 -30.80 -26.27 -7.59
C THR A 102 -29.70 -27.20 -7.09
N ASN A 103 -30.05 -28.48 -6.86
CA ASN A 103 -29.07 -29.55 -6.67
C ASN A 103 -28.34 -29.73 -8.00
N VAL A 104 -27.17 -29.11 -8.12
CA VAL A 104 -26.39 -29.16 -9.34
C VAL A 104 -25.58 -30.44 -9.35
N ASP A 105 -25.86 -31.31 -10.33
CA ASP A 105 -25.06 -32.51 -10.57
C ASP A 105 -23.62 -32.13 -10.94
N GLN A 106 -22.64 -32.90 -10.48
CA GLN A 106 -21.21 -32.59 -10.63
C GLN A 106 -20.82 -32.49 -12.11
N ASN A 107 -21.51 -33.22 -12.98
CA ASN A 107 -21.36 -33.18 -14.44
C ASN A 107 -21.86 -31.86 -15.04
N PHE A 108 -22.95 -31.29 -14.51
CA PHE A 108 -23.47 -29.99 -14.97
C PHE A 108 -22.61 -28.82 -14.50
N ILE A 109 -22.02 -28.91 -13.30
CA ILE A 109 -21.00 -27.94 -12.84
C ILE A 109 -19.78 -28.00 -13.77
N LYS A 110 -19.35 -29.20 -14.15
CA LYS A 110 -18.21 -29.40 -15.03
C LYS A 110 -18.47 -28.84 -16.43
N SER A 111 -19.65 -29.04 -17.00
CA SER A 111 -20.00 -28.48 -18.32
C SER A 111 -20.07 -26.96 -18.30
N ILE A 112 -20.65 -26.37 -17.24
CA ILE A 112 -20.62 -24.90 -17.05
C ILE A 112 -19.18 -24.41 -16.88
N GLY A 113 -18.38 -25.08 -16.06
CA GLY A 113 -16.98 -24.72 -15.84
C GLY A 113 -16.17 -24.75 -17.12
N LEU A 114 -16.30 -25.82 -17.92
CA LEU A 114 -15.67 -25.94 -19.23
C LEU A 114 -16.14 -24.85 -20.20
N TYR A 115 -17.44 -24.59 -20.28
CA TYR A 115 -18.01 -23.51 -21.11
C TYR A 115 -17.47 -22.13 -20.72
N LEU A 116 -17.33 -21.85 -19.42
CA LEU A 116 -16.78 -20.59 -18.93
C LEU A 116 -15.26 -20.47 -19.19
N ILE A 117 -14.53 -21.59 -19.18
CA ILE A 117 -13.10 -21.64 -19.56
C ILE A 117 -12.94 -21.40 -21.05
N GLU A 118 -13.72 -22.09 -21.89
CA GLU A 118 -13.71 -21.96 -23.34
C GLU A 118 -14.00 -20.52 -23.78
N ASN A 119 -15.00 -19.88 -23.16
CA ASN A 119 -15.37 -18.50 -23.47
C ASN A 119 -14.49 -17.44 -22.75
N LYS A 120 -13.41 -17.84 -22.07
CA LYS A 120 -12.52 -16.96 -21.28
C LYS A 120 -13.27 -16.06 -20.28
N GLN A 121 -14.42 -16.52 -19.79
CA GLN A 121 -15.21 -15.81 -18.78
C GLN A 121 -14.73 -16.11 -17.36
N ILE A 122 -13.96 -17.20 -17.16
CA ILE A 122 -13.17 -17.39 -15.94
C ILE A 122 -11.84 -16.67 -16.11
N SER A 123 -11.70 -15.52 -15.45
CA SER A 123 -10.39 -14.94 -15.22
C SER A 123 -9.65 -15.84 -14.24
N ARG A 124 -8.56 -16.47 -14.70
CA ARG A 124 -7.58 -17.10 -13.81
C ARG A 124 -7.20 -16.03 -12.77
N ILE A 125 -7.34 -16.33 -11.47
CA ILE A 125 -6.84 -15.46 -10.39
C ILE A 125 -5.30 -15.57 -10.41
N ILE A 126 -4.69 -15.02 -11.45
CA ILE A 126 -3.31 -14.54 -11.43
C ILE A 126 -3.44 -13.29 -10.57
N GLY A 127 -2.84 -13.32 -9.36
CA GLY A 127 -3.17 -12.43 -8.24
C GLY A 127 -3.58 -11.03 -8.67
N LYS A 128 -4.79 -10.59 -8.25
CA LYS A 128 -5.44 -9.30 -8.56
C LYS A 128 -4.52 -8.31 -9.27
N THR A 129 -4.31 -8.46 -10.58
CA THR A 129 -3.94 -7.32 -11.40
C THR A 129 -5.22 -6.52 -11.49
N SER A 130 -5.37 -5.54 -10.61
CA SER A 130 -6.39 -4.51 -10.72
C SER A 130 -6.23 -3.87 -12.10
N TYR A 131 -6.97 -4.38 -13.08
CA TYR A 131 -7.07 -3.70 -14.36
C TYR A 131 -7.98 -2.50 -14.11
N ILE A 132 -7.34 -1.38 -13.77
CA ILE A 132 -8.00 -0.09 -13.77
C ILE A 132 -8.07 0.27 -15.26
N PRO A 133 -9.26 0.26 -15.89
CA PRO A 133 -9.38 0.73 -17.26
C PRO A 133 -8.81 2.15 -17.31
N SER A 134 -7.78 2.35 -18.13
CA SER A 134 -7.18 3.67 -18.27
C SER A 134 -8.25 4.63 -18.77
N ILE A 135 -8.33 5.79 -18.15
CA ILE A 135 -9.13 6.91 -18.66
C ILE A 135 -8.73 7.13 -20.13
N HIS A 136 -9.71 7.20 -21.03
CA HIS A 136 -9.46 7.53 -22.44
C HIS A 136 -8.66 8.83 -22.53
N LEU A 137 -7.68 8.91 -23.45
CA LEU A 137 -6.81 10.08 -23.61
C LEU A 137 -7.58 11.41 -23.62
N ASN A 138 -8.74 11.45 -24.27
CA ASN A 138 -9.58 12.64 -24.39
C ASN A 138 -10.21 13.08 -23.05
N ASN A 139 -10.39 12.17 -22.11
CA ASN A 139 -11.00 12.47 -20.81
C ASN A 139 -9.95 12.91 -19.78
N TRP A 140 -8.65 12.86 -20.10
CA TRP A 140 -7.60 13.32 -19.21
C TRP A 140 -7.59 14.84 -19.07
N SER A 141 -7.83 15.58 -20.15
CA SER A 141 -7.95 17.05 -20.09
C SER A 141 -9.11 17.46 -19.20
N ASP A 142 -10.29 16.86 -19.42
CA ASP A 142 -11.51 17.19 -18.67
C ASP A 142 -11.37 16.82 -17.19
N LEU A 143 -10.67 15.72 -16.90
CA LEU A 143 -10.37 15.29 -15.54
C LEU A 143 -9.35 16.22 -14.87
N ILE A 144 -8.31 16.67 -15.58
CA ILE A 144 -7.37 17.68 -15.07
C ILE A 144 -8.10 18.98 -14.74
N ASP A 145 -8.96 19.47 -15.63
CA ASP A 145 -9.74 20.69 -15.42
C ASP A 145 -10.73 20.52 -14.24
N SER A 146 -11.37 19.36 -14.14
CA SER A 146 -12.25 19.03 -13.02
C SER A 146 -11.51 18.95 -11.69
N LEU A 147 -10.30 18.37 -11.68
CA LEU A 147 -9.43 18.31 -10.50
C LEU A 147 -8.92 19.70 -10.11
N HIS A 148 -8.59 20.55 -11.09
CA HIS A 148 -8.17 21.93 -10.84
C HIS A 148 -9.26 22.77 -10.18
N ASN A 149 -10.53 22.48 -10.48
CA ASN A 149 -11.68 23.16 -9.90
C ASN A 149 -12.20 22.49 -8.61
N ASN A 150 -11.69 21.30 -8.26
CA ASN A 150 -12.15 20.53 -7.10
C ASN A 150 -11.44 21.00 -5.81
N SER A 151 -12.20 21.64 -4.92
CA SER A 151 -11.69 22.18 -3.65
C SER A 151 -11.13 21.11 -2.70
N LEU A 152 -11.73 19.92 -2.67
CA LEU A 152 -11.22 18.81 -1.86
C LEU A 152 -9.85 18.35 -2.38
N PHE A 153 -9.71 18.18 -3.69
CA PHE A 153 -8.44 17.80 -4.33
C PHE A 153 -7.34 18.83 -4.11
N LEU A 154 -7.63 20.12 -4.27
CA LEU A 154 -6.66 21.17 -3.97
C LEU A 154 -6.26 21.17 -2.49
N SER A 155 -7.22 20.97 -1.58
CA SER A 155 -6.93 20.88 -0.14
C SER A 155 -6.07 19.66 0.21
N THR A 156 -6.25 18.52 -0.47
CA THR A 156 -5.44 17.33 -0.24
C THR A 156 -4.05 17.49 -0.83
N ILE A 157 -3.90 18.10 -2.01
CA ILE A 157 -2.59 18.47 -2.55
C ILE A 157 -1.84 19.38 -1.58
N GLN A 158 -2.49 20.43 -1.07
CA GLN A 158 -1.85 21.33 -0.10
C GLN A 158 -1.42 20.61 1.17
N LYS A 159 -2.23 19.64 1.65
CA LYS A 159 -1.85 18.78 2.79
C LYS A 159 -0.63 17.91 2.47
N ILE A 160 -0.58 17.33 1.28
CA ILE A 160 0.55 16.53 0.80
C ILE A 160 1.82 17.39 0.70
N ASP A 161 1.72 18.58 0.11
CA ASP A 161 2.83 19.54 0.01
C ASP A 161 3.34 19.95 1.39
N ASN A 162 2.43 20.23 2.33
CA ASN A 162 2.81 20.55 3.70
C ASN A 162 3.50 19.37 4.39
N PHE A 163 3.00 18.16 4.20
CA PHE A 163 3.61 16.95 4.72
C PHE A 163 5.01 16.72 4.11
N TYR A 164 5.16 16.93 2.81
CA TYR A 164 6.44 16.82 2.11
C TYR A 164 7.44 17.86 2.62
N LYS A 165 7.02 19.11 2.83
CA LYS A 165 7.85 20.16 3.47
C LYS A 165 8.29 19.75 4.88
N ILE A 166 7.42 19.11 5.66
CA ILE A 166 7.76 18.59 6.99
C ILE A 166 8.81 17.48 6.89
N ILE A 167 8.66 16.55 5.94
CA ILE A 167 9.64 15.47 5.71
C ILE A 167 11.00 16.07 5.33
N ILE A 168 11.05 17.01 4.39
CA ILE A 168 12.30 17.67 3.98
C ILE A 168 12.95 18.35 5.17
N LYS A 169 12.19 19.10 5.99
CA LYS A 169 12.73 19.74 7.20
C LYS A 169 13.29 18.72 8.19
N LYS A 170 12.63 17.58 8.39
CA LYS A 170 13.13 16.49 9.25
C LYS A 170 14.42 15.89 8.69
N LYS A 171 14.47 15.58 7.39
CA LYS A 171 15.68 15.08 6.72
C LYS A 171 16.84 16.06 6.80
N LEU A 172 16.58 17.35 6.59
CA LEU A 172 17.57 18.42 6.70
C LEU A 172 18.11 18.52 8.14
N LYS A 173 17.26 18.40 9.17
CA LYS A 173 17.72 18.37 10.56
C LYS A 173 18.62 17.16 10.86
N LEU A 174 18.24 15.97 10.40
CA LEU A 174 19.06 14.76 10.55
C LEU A 174 20.41 14.91 9.83
N LYS A 175 20.38 15.41 8.59
CA LYS A 175 21.59 15.65 7.81
C LYS A 175 22.50 16.70 8.43
N ILE A 176 21.95 17.73 9.08
CA ILE A 176 22.75 18.72 9.82
C ILE A 176 23.34 18.12 11.10
N SER A 177 22.62 17.25 11.82
CA SER A 177 23.19 16.58 13.01
C SER A 177 24.31 15.59 12.70
N GLU A 178 24.42 15.13 11.45
CA GLU A 178 25.55 14.33 10.96
C GLU A 178 26.80 15.20 10.67
N ILE A 179 26.66 16.53 10.62
CA ILE A 179 27.76 17.45 10.35
C ILE A 179 28.55 17.70 11.65
N PRO A 180 29.90 17.61 11.63
CA PRO A 180 30.73 17.98 12.78
C PRO A 180 30.49 19.43 13.23
N GLU A 181 30.49 19.67 14.55
CA GLU A 181 30.23 20.99 15.15
C GLU A 181 31.25 22.06 14.74
N ASP A 182 32.43 21.65 14.26
CA ASP A 182 33.55 22.53 13.88
C ASP A 182 33.41 23.16 12.46
N ILE A 183 32.30 22.93 11.75
CA ILE A 183 32.13 23.44 10.37
C ILE A 183 31.58 24.88 10.36
N ASP A 184 32.15 25.70 9.48
CA ASP A 184 31.75 27.10 9.30
C ASP A 184 30.22 27.23 9.08
N PRO A 185 29.54 28.12 9.83
CA PRO A 185 28.09 28.29 9.75
C PRO A 185 27.61 28.78 8.37
N ILE A 186 28.50 29.40 7.59
CA ILE A 186 28.25 29.84 6.21
C ILE A 186 28.04 28.61 5.31
N ILE A 187 28.90 27.60 5.41
CA ILE A 187 28.83 26.35 4.62
C ILE A 187 27.56 25.57 4.97
N ILE A 188 27.18 25.56 6.25
CA ILE A 188 25.94 24.93 6.72
C ILE A 188 24.72 25.64 6.13
N ASN A 189 24.74 26.97 6.00
CA ASN A 189 23.63 27.72 5.41
C ASN A 189 23.55 27.55 3.88
N ASP A 190 24.69 27.44 3.21
CA ASP A 190 24.72 27.14 1.77
C ASP A 190 24.24 25.71 1.49
N PHE A 191 24.61 24.76 2.35
CA PHE A 191 24.09 23.39 2.28
C PHE A 191 22.57 23.36 2.45
N LYS A 192 22.02 24.11 3.42
CA LYS A 192 20.56 24.21 3.61
C LYS A 192 19.85 24.72 2.35
N LYS A 193 20.41 25.74 1.68
CA LYS A 193 19.83 26.30 0.45
C LYS A 193 19.87 25.29 -0.68
N GLU A 194 21.00 24.62 -0.90
CA GLU A 194 21.11 23.61 -1.95
C GLU A 194 20.28 22.35 -1.66
N PHE A 195 20.16 21.94 -0.39
CA PHE A 195 19.35 20.79 0.02
C PHE A 195 17.84 21.03 -0.17
N LEU A 196 17.37 22.27 -0.03
CA LEU A 196 15.97 22.62 -0.32
C LEU A 196 15.65 22.49 -1.82
N ASN A 197 16.63 22.76 -2.69
CA ASN A 197 16.48 22.59 -4.14
C ASN A 197 16.63 21.11 -4.54
N ASN A 198 17.55 20.37 -3.91
CA ASN A 198 17.82 18.95 -4.18
C ASN A 198 17.82 18.12 -2.87
N PRO A 199 16.67 17.57 -2.44
CA PRO A 199 16.53 16.84 -1.16
C PRO A 199 17.27 15.50 -1.07
N SER A 200 17.88 15.04 -2.16
CA SER A 200 18.69 13.82 -2.23
C SER A 200 20.19 14.08 -2.01
N LEU A 201 20.60 15.34 -1.88
CA LEU A 201 22.00 15.74 -1.76
C LEU A 201 22.57 15.32 -0.39
N ASN A 202 23.65 14.54 -0.40
CA ASN A 202 24.40 14.22 0.82
C ASN A 202 25.46 15.30 1.10
N PHE A 203 25.79 15.55 2.37
CA PHE A 203 26.75 16.58 2.75
C PHE A 203 28.14 16.35 2.14
N ASP A 204 28.58 15.09 2.02
CA ASP A 204 29.84 14.75 1.36
C ASP A 204 29.85 15.07 -0.14
N VAL A 205 28.69 14.92 -0.81
CA VAL A 205 28.53 15.22 -2.24
C VAL A 205 28.48 16.73 -2.44
N PHE A 206 27.81 17.45 -1.55
CA PHE A 206 27.83 18.90 -1.49
C PHE A 206 29.26 19.44 -1.32
N LEU A 207 30.02 18.88 -0.39
CA LEU A 207 31.42 19.24 -0.18
C LEU A 207 32.24 19.01 -1.44
N ARG A 208 32.13 17.86 -2.11
CA ARG A 208 32.81 17.59 -3.38
C ARG A 208 32.43 18.57 -4.50
N ASN A 209 31.18 18.98 -4.55
CA ASN A 209 30.69 19.93 -5.55
C ASN A 209 31.18 21.36 -5.29
N ILE A 210 31.33 21.74 -4.02
CA ILE A 210 31.98 22.99 -3.60
C ILE A 210 33.49 22.91 -3.84
N GLU A 211 34.12 21.76 -3.58
CA GLU A 211 35.54 21.50 -3.82
C GLU A 211 35.89 21.72 -5.30
N ASN A 212 35.00 21.33 -6.23
CA ASN A 212 35.19 21.55 -7.66
C ASN A 212 34.94 23.00 -8.11
N LYS A 213 34.38 23.87 -7.26
CA LYS A 213 34.02 25.26 -7.58
C LYS A 213 34.93 26.31 -6.92
N LEU A 214 35.82 25.94 -6.00
CA LEU A 214 36.66 26.88 -5.24
C LEU A 214 38.13 26.94 -5.71
N SER A 215 38.77 28.09 -5.52
CA SER A 215 40.18 28.38 -5.88
C SER A 215 41.20 27.76 -4.89
N GLU A 216 42.38 27.36 -5.40
CA GLU A 216 43.46 26.63 -4.71
C GLU A 216 43.92 27.22 -3.35
N LYS A 217 43.79 28.54 -3.16
CA LYS A 217 44.23 29.20 -1.92
C LYS A 217 43.26 28.99 -0.75
N GLU A 218 41.96 28.89 -0.99
CA GLU A 218 40.96 28.61 0.04
C GLU A 218 40.95 27.11 0.43
N PHE A 219 41.29 26.26 -0.53
CA PHE A 219 41.45 24.81 -0.35
C PHE A 219 42.53 24.45 0.68
N SER A 220 43.68 25.13 0.66
CA SER A 220 44.78 24.87 1.59
C SER A 220 44.45 25.17 3.06
N LYS A 221 43.75 26.28 3.32
CA LYS A 221 43.32 26.67 4.68
C LYS A 221 42.26 25.69 5.23
N ARG A 222 41.33 25.24 4.38
CA ARG A 222 40.26 24.31 4.77
C ARG A 222 40.75 22.87 4.97
N LYS A 223 41.69 22.38 4.16
CA LYS A 223 42.31 21.05 4.31
C LYS A 223 43.01 20.86 5.67
N ASN A 224 43.60 21.93 6.20
CA ASN A 224 44.25 21.91 7.53
C ASN A 224 43.25 21.83 8.69
N ILE A 225 42.05 22.41 8.54
CA ILE A 225 40.98 22.33 9.54
C ILE A 225 40.41 20.90 9.56
N PHE A 226 40.16 20.30 8.39
CA PHE A 226 39.65 18.93 8.29
C PHE A 226 40.63 17.87 8.80
N LYS A 227 41.94 18.00 8.52
CA LYS A 227 42.95 17.09 9.08
C LYS A 227 42.98 17.17 10.61
N LYS A 228 42.95 18.38 11.17
CA LYS A 228 42.91 18.59 12.62
C LYS A 228 41.64 18.02 13.26
N SER A 229 40.47 18.14 12.63
CA SER A 229 39.23 17.56 13.13
C SER A 229 39.27 16.02 13.13
N ARG A 230 39.76 15.39 12.04
CA ARG A 230 39.95 13.93 11.98
C ARG A 230 40.98 13.43 13.00
N GLU A 231 42.05 14.17 13.22
CA GLU A 231 43.06 13.85 14.24
C GLU A 231 42.48 13.95 15.64
N LYS A 232 41.66 14.97 15.93
CA LYS A 232 40.95 15.10 17.22
C LYS A 232 39.96 13.95 17.46
N GLN A 233 39.16 13.57 16.46
CA GLN A 233 38.24 12.44 16.58
C GLN A 233 38.98 11.13 16.88
N LYS A 234 40.09 10.88 16.16
CA LYS A 234 40.95 9.72 16.45
C LYS A 234 41.53 9.78 17.87
N ILE A 235 41.95 10.95 18.34
CA ILE A 235 42.45 11.12 19.71
C ILE A 235 41.34 10.84 20.74
N GLU A 236 40.11 11.26 20.47
CA GLU A 236 38.98 11.06 21.37
C GLU A 236 38.50 9.59 21.42
N GLU A 237 38.50 8.90 20.27
CA GLU A 237 38.31 7.45 20.20
C GLU A 237 39.43 6.70 20.97
N LEU A 238 40.68 7.13 20.81
CA LEU A 238 41.82 6.58 21.54
C LEU A 238 41.70 6.81 23.05
N LYS A 239 41.17 7.97 23.51
CA LYS A 239 40.88 8.21 24.92
C LYS A 239 39.78 7.30 25.45
N LYS A 240 38.67 7.15 24.72
CA LYS A 240 37.57 6.25 25.11
C LYS A 240 38.04 4.80 25.20
N THR A 241 38.81 4.34 24.22
CA THR A 241 39.38 2.97 24.27
C THR A 241 40.36 2.79 25.42
N GLN A 242 41.19 3.78 25.76
CA GLN A 242 42.05 3.74 26.95
C GLN A 242 41.24 3.72 28.26
N GLU A 243 40.17 4.50 28.36
CA GLU A 243 39.28 4.48 29.53
C GLU A 243 38.55 3.13 29.68
N GLU A 244 38.09 2.54 28.59
CA GLU A 244 37.49 1.20 28.58
C GLU A 244 38.49 0.11 28.98
N GLN A 245 39.73 0.21 28.51
CA GLN A 245 40.81 -0.70 28.92
C GLN A 245 41.14 -0.55 30.41
N LYS A 246 41.23 0.68 30.93
CA LYS A 246 41.42 0.93 32.38
C LYS A 246 40.27 0.37 33.21
N LYS A 247 39.02 0.61 32.80
CA LYS A 247 37.83 0.04 33.47
C LYS A 247 37.82 -1.48 33.42
N SER A 248 38.16 -2.09 32.28
CA SER A 248 38.25 -3.55 32.15
C SER A 248 39.36 -4.14 33.01
N TYR A 249 40.47 -3.44 33.17
CA TYR A 249 41.57 -3.82 34.05
C TYR A 249 41.17 -3.72 35.51
N GLU A 250 40.55 -2.63 35.94
CA GLU A 250 39.98 -2.50 37.29
C GLU A 250 38.92 -3.56 37.59
N ASP A 251 38.05 -3.86 36.63
CA ASP A 251 37.02 -4.90 36.74
C ASP A 251 37.63 -6.30 36.89
N TYR A 252 38.80 -6.56 36.31
CA TYR A 252 39.51 -7.84 36.45
C TYR A 252 39.96 -8.11 37.89
N PHE A 253 40.32 -7.07 38.64
CA PHE A 253 40.67 -7.19 40.07
C PHE A 253 39.46 -7.17 41.00
N LYS A 254 38.32 -6.58 40.56
CA LYS A 254 37.11 -6.46 41.38
C LYS A 254 36.20 -7.70 41.33
N TYR A 255 36.18 -8.42 40.21
CA TYR A 255 35.23 -9.52 39.99
C TYR A 255 35.91 -10.89 39.94
N SER A 256 35.20 -11.92 40.44
CA SER A 256 35.61 -13.32 40.26
C SER A 256 35.51 -13.75 38.79
N ASN A 257 36.37 -14.69 38.36
CA ASN A 257 36.40 -15.24 37.00
C ASN A 257 35.00 -15.65 36.48
N LYS A 258 34.17 -16.25 37.33
CA LYS A 258 32.81 -16.68 36.98
C LYS A 258 31.89 -15.51 36.64
N GLU A 259 32.06 -14.37 37.31
CA GLU A 259 31.27 -13.17 37.08
C GLU A 259 31.76 -12.38 35.85
N PHE A 260 33.07 -12.42 35.59
CA PHE A 260 33.66 -11.88 34.37
C PHE A 260 33.14 -12.60 33.12
N GLU A 261 33.09 -13.94 33.14
CA GLU A 261 32.49 -14.74 32.06
C GLU A 261 31.01 -14.41 31.87
N ARG A 262 30.25 -14.26 32.96
CA ARG A 262 28.83 -13.89 32.90
C ARG A 262 28.64 -12.54 32.22
N ARG A 263 29.46 -11.53 32.54
CA ARG A 263 29.41 -10.20 31.91
C ARG A 263 29.82 -10.25 30.44
N ARG A 264 30.86 -11.01 30.10
CA ARG A 264 31.31 -11.20 28.70
C ARG A 264 30.24 -11.87 27.85
N ARG A 265 29.54 -12.87 28.40
CA ARG A 265 28.38 -13.51 27.77
C ARG A 265 27.22 -12.53 27.59
N LYS A 266 26.94 -11.68 28.58
CA LYS A 266 25.90 -10.63 28.47
C LYS A 266 26.23 -9.59 27.39
N LYS A 267 27.48 -9.11 27.28
CA LYS A 267 27.89 -8.16 26.24
C LYS A 267 27.78 -8.72 24.82
N LYS A 268 28.02 -10.02 24.63
CA LYS A 268 27.90 -10.70 23.32
C LYS A 268 26.45 -11.02 22.91
N ARG A 269 25.48 -10.92 23.83
CA ARG A 269 24.07 -11.17 23.51
C ARG A 269 23.51 -9.92 22.83
N GLU A 270 23.15 -10.05 21.56
CA GLU A 270 22.35 -9.03 20.88
C GLU A 270 20.97 -8.94 21.55
N LYS A 271 20.45 -7.72 21.74
CA LYS A 271 19.10 -7.55 22.30
C LYS A 271 18.07 -7.87 21.22
N LEU A 272 16.95 -8.49 21.61
CA LEU A 272 15.85 -8.81 20.69
C LEU A 272 15.35 -7.57 19.92
N SER A 273 15.42 -6.38 20.53
CA SER A 273 15.12 -5.11 19.88
C SER A 273 16.06 -4.76 18.72
N GLU A 274 17.34 -5.10 18.83
CA GLU A 274 18.37 -4.82 17.81
C GLU A 274 18.30 -5.81 16.64
N ILE A 275 17.72 -7.00 16.86
CA ILE A 275 17.52 -8.01 15.81
C ILE A 275 16.29 -7.66 14.95
N ALA A 276 15.25 -7.09 15.55
CA ALA A 276 14.02 -6.70 14.85
C ALA A 276 14.20 -5.50 13.89
N GLU A 277 15.19 -4.64 14.13
CA GLU A 277 15.43 -3.41 13.36
C GLU A 277 16.51 -3.55 12.26
N LYS A 278 17.26 -4.67 12.22
CA LYS A 278 18.24 -4.87 11.15
C LYS A 278 17.49 -5.15 9.83
N PRO A 279 17.60 -4.29 8.81
CA PRO A 279 17.04 -4.61 7.50
C PRO A 279 17.73 -5.89 6.99
N ILE A 280 16.96 -6.78 6.39
CA ILE A 280 17.47 -7.94 5.65
C ILE A 280 18.42 -7.38 4.59
N LYS A 281 19.73 -7.50 4.81
CA LYS A 281 20.70 -7.23 3.77
C LYS A 281 20.49 -8.31 2.71
N GLU A 282 19.98 -7.92 1.55
CA GLU A 282 20.17 -8.72 0.35
C GLU A 282 21.67 -8.70 0.05
N GLU A 283 22.39 -9.67 0.61
CA GLU A 283 23.76 -9.93 0.21
C GLU A 283 23.72 -10.38 -1.26
N ILE A 284 24.22 -9.52 -2.14
CA ILE A 284 24.52 -9.87 -3.53
C ILE A 284 25.56 -11.00 -3.43
N VAL A 285 25.11 -12.22 -3.75
CA VAL A 285 25.97 -13.40 -3.68
C VAL A 285 26.97 -13.33 -4.83
N ASP A 286 28.24 -13.11 -4.52
CA ASP A 286 29.34 -13.26 -5.49
C ASP A 286 29.35 -14.67 -6.09
N GLU A 287 29.70 -14.80 -7.37
CA GLU A 287 29.70 -16.07 -8.11
C GLU A 287 30.55 -17.15 -7.42
N ASP A 288 31.67 -16.75 -6.80
CA ASP A 288 32.54 -17.64 -6.01
C ASP A 288 31.85 -18.24 -4.78
N ILE A 289 30.94 -17.48 -4.15
CA ILE A 289 30.18 -17.93 -2.99
C ILE A 289 29.05 -18.86 -3.48
N ALA A 290 28.42 -18.55 -4.61
CA ALA A 290 27.41 -19.40 -5.23
C ALA A 290 27.99 -20.76 -5.66
N GLU A 291 29.20 -20.79 -6.20
CA GLU A 291 29.91 -22.03 -6.55
C GLU A 291 30.28 -22.85 -5.31
N LYS A 292 30.74 -22.20 -4.22
CA LYS A 292 31.00 -22.88 -2.95
C LYS A 292 29.72 -23.47 -2.36
N ILE A 293 28.60 -22.76 -2.44
CA ILE A 293 27.28 -23.25 -1.99
C ILE A 293 26.83 -24.43 -2.86
N LYS A 294 27.00 -24.38 -4.19
CA LYS A 294 26.70 -25.51 -5.08
C LYS A 294 27.58 -26.73 -4.77
N LYS A 295 28.89 -26.55 -4.60
CA LYS A 295 29.83 -27.61 -4.18
C LYS A 295 29.52 -28.14 -2.78
N PHE A 296 28.96 -27.33 -1.89
CA PHE A 296 28.51 -27.76 -0.58
C PHE A 296 27.23 -28.59 -0.68
N LYS A 297 26.22 -28.12 -1.42
CA LYS A 297 24.97 -28.86 -1.68
C LYS A 297 25.22 -30.20 -2.37
N SER A 298 26.16 -30.26 -3.32
CA SER A 298 26.50 -31.52 -4.00
C SER A 298 27.24 -32.53 -3.10
N LYS A 299 27.84 -32.10 -1.98
CA LYS A 299 28.40 -33.02 -0.97
C LYS A 299 27.32 -33.69 -0.12
N PHE A 300 26.12 -33.10 -0.04
CA PHE A 300 24.94 -33.73 0.53
C PHE A 300 24.15 -34.37 -0.62
N GLY A 301 24.61 -35.52 -1.13
CA GLY A 301 23.80 -36.32 -2.05
C GLY A 301 22.41 -36.60 -1.46
N ASN A 302 21.47 -37.03 -2.33
CA ASN A 302 20.01 -37.24 -2.11
C ASN A 302 19.58 -37.80 -0.74
N SER A 303 20.47 -38.42 0.02
CA SER A 303 20.33 -38.76 1.44
C SER A 303 19.80 -37.64 2.35
N PHE A 304 20.07 -36.35 2.09
CA PHE A 304 19.53 -35.26 2.91
C PHE A 304 18.05 -35.02 2.63
N GLU A 305 17.67 -35.04 1.36
CA GLU A 305 16.26 -34.95 0.94
C GLU A 305 15.47 -36.19 1.40
N GLU A 306 16.06 -37.38 1.30
CA GLU A 306 15.43 -38.62 1.77
C GLU A 306 15.36 -38.76 3.30
N LYS A 307 16.21 -38.11 4.10
CA LYS A 307 16.10 -38.19 5.57
C LYS A 307 15.25 -37.07 6.19
N TYR A 308 15.25 -35.89 5.59
CA TYR A 308 14.72 -34.69 6.24
C TYR A 308 13.62 -33.97 5.45
N LEU A 309 13.36 -34.36 4.19
CA LEU A 309 12.30 -33.79 3.34
C LEU A 309 11.20 -34.81 2.99
N ILE A 310 11.15 -35.96 3.67
CA ILE A 310 10.01 -36.88 3.53
C ILE A 310 8.73 -36.18 3.99
N GLN A 311 7.90 -35.77 3.02
CA GLN A 311 6.50 -35.37 3.15
C GLN A 311 5.57 -36.58 3.34
N LYS A 312 5.91 -37.53 4.22
CA LYS A 312 5.04 -38.70 4.48
C LYS A 312 3.88 -38.35 5.40
N ASP A 313 4.04 -37.33 6.24
CA ASP A 313 3.04 -36.97 7.24
C ASP A 313 1.87 -36.11 6.71
N ASP A 314 1.96 -35.60 5.47
CA ASP A 314 0.91 -34.72 4.92
C ASP A 314 -0.25 -35.48 4.24
N ASN A 315 -0.11 -36.79 3.98
CA ASN A 315 -1.14 -37.61 3.30
C ASN A 315 -1.83 -38.64 4.21
N GLU A 316 -1.37 -38.81 5.45
CA GLU A 316 -2.00 -39.73 6.41
C GLU A 316 -2.99 -38.97 7.31
N ASP A 317 -4.22 -39.50 7.43
CA ASP A 317 -5.24 -38.89 8.29
C ASP A 317 -4.72 -38.88 9.74
N PRO A 318 -4.62 -37.72 10.42
CA PRO A 318 -4.06 -37.62 11.77
C PRO A 318 -4.74 -38.53 12.80
N LEU A 319 -5.98 -38.97 12.53
CA LEU A 319 -6.69 -39.97 13.34
C LEU A 319 -6.09 -41.38 13.22
N GLU A 320 -5.57 -41.77 12.06
CA GLU A 320 -4.92 -43.08 11.86
C GLU A 320 -3.58 -43.14 12.59
N ILE A 321 -2.78 -42.08 12.53
CA ILE A 321 -1.52 -41.97 13.28
C ILE A 321 -1.75 -42.13 14.79
N ILE A 322 -2.83 -41.54 15.32
CA ILE A 322 -3.19 -41.68 16.74
C ILE A 322 -3.63 -43.11 17.06
N ARG A 323 -4.37 -43.78 16.17
CA ARG A 323 -4.82 -45.17 16.35
C ARG A 323 -3.65 -46.14 16.32
N GLU A 324 -2.70 -45.96 15.41
CA GLU A 324 -1.49 -46.79 15.35
C GLU A 324 -0.60 -46.60 16.58
N ARG A 325 -0.43 -45.36 17.06
CA ARG A 325 0.30 -45.08 18.30
C ARG A 325 -0.34 -45.73 19.52
N LYS A 326 -1.68 -45.76 19.60
CA LYS A 326 -2.39 -46.48 20.67
C LYS A 326 -2.18 -47.99 20.60
N LYS A 327 -2.29 -48.59 19.41
CA LYS A 327 -2.03 -50.02 19.21
C LYS A 327 -0.61 -50.41 19.61
N LYS A 328 0.41 -49.65 19.18
CA LYS A 328 1.81 -49.91 19.55
C LYS A 328 2.04 -49.81 21.05
N LYS A 329 1.44 -48.83 21.73
CA LYS A 329 1.51 -48.72 23.19
C LYS A 329 0.82 -49.88 23.92
N GLU A 330 -0.30 -50.37 23.41
CA GLU A 330 -0.97 -51.55 23.96
C GLU A 330 -0.14 -52.82 23.79
N GLU A 331 0.53 -52.98 22.64
CA GLU A 331 1.46 -54.09 22.40
C GLU A 331 2.70 -54.02 23.29
N GLU A 332 3.30 -52.84 23.45
CA GLU A 332 4.41 -52.60 24.39
C GLU A 332 3.99 -52.92 25.82
N TYR A 333 2.80 -52.48 26.24
CA TYR A 333 2.27 -52.76 27.57
C TYR A 333 2.00 -54.26 27.78
N LYS A 334 1.48 -54.97 26.77
CA LYS A 334 1.31 -56.43 26.84
C LYS A 334 2.65 -57.15 26.95
N LYS A 335 3.65 -56.77 26.16
CA LYS A 335 5.02 -57.30 26.27
C LYS A 335 5.65 -57.02 27.64
N PHE A 336 5.38 -55.85 28.22
CA PHE A 336 5.86 -55.50 29.55
C PHE A 336 5.18 -56.34 30.64
N LEU A 337 3.87 -56.58 30.53
CA LEU A 337 3.14 -57.48 31.41
C LEU A 337 3.59 -58.94 31.29
N GLU A 338 3.91 -59.40 30.08
CA GLU A 338 4.48 -60.74 29.86
C GLU A 338 5.84 -60.88 30.53
N LYS A 339 6.74 -59.88 30.38
CA LYS A 339 8.03 -59.86 31.08
C LYS A 339 7.89 -59.89 32.59
N LEU A 340 6.97 -59.11 33.17
CA LEU A 340 6.70 -59.14 34.61
C LEU A 340 6.20 -60.51 35.08
N LYS A 341 5.36 -61.19 34.28
CA LYS A 341 4.88 -62.54 34.59
C LYS A 341 5.95 -63.63 34.45
N GLU A 342 6.94 -63.42 33.59
CA GLU A 342 8.11 -64.29 33.48
C GLU A 342 9.07 -64.09 34.65
N GLU A 343 9.25 -62.85 35.13
CA GLU A 343 10.05 -62.53 36.31
C GLU A 343 9.43 -63.02 37.63
N GLU A 344 8.09 -63.15 37.72
CA GLU A 344 7.40 -63.77 38.87
C GLU A 344 7.40 -65.31 38.85
N ARG A 345 7.88 -65.95 37.78
CA ARG A 345 7.95 -67.42 37.62
C ARG A 345 9.36 -68.00 37.77
N VAL A 346 10.37 -67.16 37.99
CA VAL A 346 11.74 -67.52 38.40
C VAL A 346 11.85 -67.29 39.90
#